data_AF-A0A4V1XTI9-F1
#
_entry.id   AF-A0A4V1XTI9-F1
#
_cell.length_a   1.000
_cell.length_b   1.000
_cell.length_c   1.000
_cell.angle_alpha   90.00
_cell.angle_beta   90.00
_cell.angle_gamma   90.00
#
_symmetry.space_group_name_H-M   'P 1'
#
loop_
_entity.id
_entity.type
_entity.pdbx_description
1 polymer ?
#
loop_
_entity_poly.entity_id
_entity_poly.type
_entity_poly.pdbx_seq_one_letter_code
_entity_poly.pdbx_strand_id
1 'polypeptide(L)'
;MRPGLTQAIYAGNALWFTSAFFNFSFDQKALMRSISCRATSADAKVRQSPEGDPWHHDIMAYMGHLSTSLAVLAGLRLYALRRPSRLLGGGGQNDIALDVTALAVLGVANFSQVVLNFTLSRNNDRWIMGKGLDHITILDLLFAVVDGAAAIARIIA
;
A
#
# COMPACT_ATOMS: atom_id res chain seq x y z
N MET A 1 -11.22 -15.84 -13.65
CA MET A 1 -10.57 -15.86 -12.31
C MET A 1 -11.61 -16.26 -11.25
N ARG A 2 -11.25 -17.03 -10.20
CA ARG A 2 -12.23 -17.50 -9.19
C ARG A 2 -12.71 -16.33 -8.30
N PRO A 3 -14.03 -16.18 -8.03
CA PRO A 3 -14.57 -15.07 -7.23
C PRO A 3 -13.92 -14.92 -5.85
N GLY A 4 -13.62 -16.03 -5.17
CA GLY A 4 -12.96 -16.01 -3.86
C GLY A 4 -11.56 -15.42 -3.87
N LEU A 5 -10.81 -15.57 -4.97
CA LEU A 5 -9.47 -15.01 -5.09
C LEU A 5 -9.52 -13.48 -5.23
N THR A 6 -10.43 -12.95 -6.05
CA THR A 6 -10.59 -11.49 -6.18
C THR A 6 -11.02 -10.86 -4.86
N GLN A 7 -11.93 -11.50 -4.11
CA GLN A 7 -12.32 -11.02 -2.78
C GLN A 7 -11.14 -11.00 -1.81
N ALA A 8 -10.29 -12.03 -1.83
CA ALA A 8 -9.10 -12.08 -0.99
C ALA A 8 -8.11 -10.95 -1.32
N ILE A 9 -7.92 -10.64 -2.61
CA ILE A 9 -7.05 -9.55 -3.06
C ILE A 9 -7.56 -8.19 -2.56
N TYR A 10 -8.85 -7.90 -2.73
CA TYR A 10 -9.40 -6.64 -2.24
C TYR A 10 -9.43 -6.57 -0.71
N ALA A 11 -9.66 -7.69 -0.02
CA ALA A 11 -9.55 -7.73 1.44
C ALA A 11 -8.12 -7.45 1.91
N GLY A 12 -7.13 -8.05 1.25
CA GLY A 12 -5.72 -7.79 1.52
C GLY A 12 -5.35 -6.33 1.32
N ASN A 13 -5.72 -5.74 0.18
CA ASN A 13 -5.49 -4.32 -0.09
C ASN A 13 -6.21 -3.40 0.91
N ALA A 14 -7.47 -3.69 1.25
CA ALA A 14 -8.21 -2.90 2.23
C ALA A 14 -7.54 -2.92 3.60
N LEU A 15 -7.07 -4.09 4.05
CA LEU A 15 -6.31 -4.24 5.29
C LEU A 15 -4.97 -3.50 5.21
N TRP A 16 -4.24 -3.65 4.10
CA TRP A 16 -2.94 -3.03 3.90
C TRP A 16 -3.02 -1.50 3.97
N PHE A 17 -3.86 -0.89 3.12
CA PHE A 17 -3.97 0.57 3.08
C PHE A 17 -4.63 1.17 4.31
N THR A 18 -5.53 0.43 4.99
CA THR A 18 -6.08 0.85 6.28
C THR A 18 -5.00 0.82 7.37
N SER A 19 -4.19 -0.25 7.39
CA SER A 19 -3.04 -0.35 8.31
C SER A 19 -2.04 0.78 8.05
N ALA A 20 -1.70 1.06 6.78
CA ALA A 20 -0.83 2.16 6.41
C ALA A 20 -1.41 3.51 6.87
N PHE A 21 -2.70 3.75 6.66
CA PHE A 21 -3.38 4.94 7.17
C PHE A 21 -3.22 5.08 8.68
N PHE A 22 -3.56 4.06 9.47
CA PHE A 22 -3.49 4.15 10.92
C PHE A 22 -2.06 4.34 11.43
N ASN A 23 -1.13 3.50 10.98
CA ASN A 23 0.24 3.51 11.50
C ASN A 23 0.99 4.77 11.07
N PHE A 24 0.84 5.23 9.83
CA PHE A 24 1.52 6.44 9.37
C PHE A 24 0.86 7.73 9.88
N SER A 25 -0.44 7.73 10.18
CA SER A 25 -1.13 8.95 10.65
C SER A 25 -1.11 9.13 12.15
N PHE A 26 -1.03 8.04 12.93
CA PHE A 26 -1.19 8.11 14.39
C PHE A 26 -0.08 7.42 15.20
N ASP A 27 0.73 6.57 14.57
CA ASP A 27 1.79 5.82 15.27
C ASP A 27 3.19 6.05 14.68
N GLN A 28 3.42 7.26 14.19
CA GLN A 28 4.67 7.69 13.54
C GLN A 28 5.91 7.32 14.34
N LYS A 29 5.90 7.56 15.65
CA LYS A 29 7.06 7.33 16.51
C LYS A 29 7.40 5.86 16.65
N ALA A 30 6.41 5.00 16.91
CA ALA A 30 6.67 3.57 17.06
C ALA A 30 7.06 2.95 15.72
N LEU A 31 6.42 3.39 14.64
CA LEU A 31 6.77 2.98 13.29
C LEU A 31 8.22 3.37 12.95
N MET A 32 8.62 4.63 13.13
CA MET A 32 10.01 5.07 12.95
C MET A 32 11.01 4.22 13.74
N ARG A 33 10.70 3.87 14.99
CA ARG A 33 11.59 3.06 15.83
C ARG A 33 11.69 1.60 15.37
N SER A 34 10.61 1.05 14.79
CA SER A 34 10.53 -0.37 14.44
C SER A 34 11.05 -0.69 13.05
N ILE A 35 10.81 0.19 12.06
CA ILE A 35 11.14 -0.10 10.66
C ILE A 35 12.24 0.78 10.07
N SER A 36 12.59 1.90 10.69
CA SER A 36 13.67 2.75 10.17
C SER A 36 15.06 2.23 10.55
N CYS A 37 16.05 2.53 9.72
CA CYS A 37 17.46 2.25 10.00
C CYS A 37 18.17 3.36 10.79
N ARG A 38 17.42 4.32 11.35
CA ARG A 38 18.00 5.52 11.95
C ARG A 38 18.86 5.21 13.16
N ALA A 39 18.38 4.34 14.04
CA ALA A 39 19.07 3.96 15.28
C ALA A 39 20.47 3.35 15.04
N THR A 40 20.70 2.77 13.87
CA THR A 40 21.97 2.15 13.48
C THR A 40 22.71 2.91 12.38
N SER A 41 22.26 4.11 12.02
CA SER A 41 22.86 4.91 10.96
C SER A 41 24.33 5.25 11.26
N ALA A 42 25.14 5.29 10.20
CA ALA A 42 26.52 5.78 10.27
C ALA A 42 26.57 7.31 10.52
N ASP A 43 25.54 8.05 10.11
CA ASP A 43 25.42 9.49 10.35
C ASP A 43 24.95 9.74 11.79
N ALA A 44 25.80 10.40 12.58
CA ALA A 44 25.51 10.72 13.98
C ALA A 44 24.24 11.56 14.15
N LYS A 45 23.92 12.47 13.21
CA LYS A 45 22.71 13.30 13.28
C LYS A 45 21.44 12.48 13.10
N VAL A 46 21.48 11.51 12.19
CA VAL A 46 20.36 10.59 11.95
C VAL A 46 20.18 9.66 13.15
N ARG A 47 21.28 9.13 13.69
CA ARG A 47 21.27 8.22 14.84
C ARG A 47 20.76 8.85 16.13
N GLN A 48 20.98 10.15 16.31
CA GLN A 48 20.47 10.90 17.47
C GLN A 48 18.95 11.15 17.42
N SER A 49 18.29 10.85 16.31
CA SER A 49 16.84 11.02 16.13
C SER A 49 16.18 9.70 15.67
N PRO A 50 16.25 8.62 16.48
CA PRO A 50 15.76 7.29 16.08
C PRO A 50 14.25 7.23 15.82
N GLU A 51 13.49 8.13 16.42
CA GLU A 51 12.04 8.26 16.22
C GLU A 51 11.66 9.21 15.08
N GLY A 52 12.63 9.76 14.35
CA GLY A 52 12.42 10.83 13.39
C GLY A 52 12.31 12.20 14.05
N ASP A 53 12.18 13.24 13.22
CA ASP A 53 11.89 14.61 13.64
C ASP A 53 10.47 15.01 13.17
N PRO A 54 9.95 16.18 13.57
CA PRO A 54 8.60 16.60 13.20
C PRO A 54 8.32 16.59 11.69
N TRP A 55 9.32 16.91 10.87
CA TRP A 55 9.17 16.88 9.41
C TRP A 55 8.93 15.45 8.88
N HIS A 56 9.60 14.45 9.46
CA HIS A 56 9.33 13.05 9.11
C HIS A 56 7.92 12.63 9.52
N HIS A 57 7.42 13.14 10.65
CA HIS A 57 6.08 12.84 11.15
C HIS A 57 5.00 13.45 10.27
N ASP A 58 5.20 14.69 9.80
CA ASP A 58 4.29 15.36 8.88
C ASP A 58 4.19 14.62 7.54
N ILE A 59 5.32 14.17 6.99
CA ILE A 59 5.29 13.41 5.73
C ILE A 59 4.62 12.05 5.91
N MET A 60 4.90 11.34 7.02
CA MET A 60 4.18 10.10 7.31
C MET A 60 2.67 10.33 7.42
N ALA A 61 2.24 11.35 8.16
CA ALA A 61 0.82 11.67 8.26
C ALA A 61 0.22 11.90 6.88
N TYR A 62 0.92 12.66 6.04
CA TYR A 62 0.51 12.91 4.66
C TYR A 62 0.38 11.60 3.85
N MET A 63 1.37 10.70 3.92
CA MET A 63 1.33 9.39 3.25
C MET A 63 0.20 8.49 3.79
N GLY A 64 -0.03 8.50 5.09
CA GLY A 64 -1.15 7.80 5.72
C GLY A 64 -2.47 8.28 5.15
N HIS A 65 -2.68 9.59 5.08
CA HIS A 65 -3.90 10.15 4.52
C HIS A 65 -4.10 9.82 3.03
N LEU A 66 -3.04 9.80 2.20
CA LEU A 66 -3.14 9.36 0.80
C LEU A 66 -3.64 7.91 0.69
N SER A 67 -3.24 7.04 1.61
CA SER A 67 -3.65 5.63 1.65
C SER A 67 -5.15 5.45 1.87
N THR A 68 -5.84 6.43 2.46
CA THR A 68 -7.30 6.40 2.70
C THR A 68 -8.07 6.15 1.41
N SER A 69 -7.70 6.80 0.31
CA SER A 69 -8.41 6.67 -0.97
C SER A 69 -8.34 5.25 -1.52
N LEU A 70 -7.17 4.60 -1.37
CA LEU A 70 -6.92 3.23 -1.80
C LEU A 70 -7.62 2.22 -0.89
N ALA A 71 -7.63 2.47 0.42
CA ALA A 71 -8.40 1.69 1.40
C ALA A 71 -9.90 1.71 1.07
N VAL A 72 -10.44 2.90 0.76
CA VAL A 72 -11.85 3.07 0.36
C VAL A 72 -12.13 2.35 -0.95
N LEU A 73 -11.27 2.49 -1.96
CA LEU A 73 -11.41 1.78 -3.24
C LEU A 73 -11.47 0.26 -3.04
N ALA A 74 -10.48 -0.32 -2.36
CA ALA A 74 -10.42 -1.75 -2.08
C ALA A 74 -11.62 -2.23 -1.24
N GLY A 75 -11.99 -1.46 -0.21
CA GLY A 75 -13.15 -1.75 0.64
C GLY A 75 -14.47 -1.72 -0.10
N LEU A 76 -14.69 -0.73 -0.98
CA LEU A 76 -15.89 -0.64 -1.80
C LEU A 76 -15.99 -1.77 -2.81
N ARG A 77 -14.88 -2.15 -3.46
CA ARG A 77 -14.86 -3.31 -4.36
C ARG A 77 -15.15 -4.62 -3.61
N LEU A 78 -14.55 -4.81 -2.44
CA LEU A 78 -14.83 -5.96 -1.58
C LEU A 78 -16.31 -6.00 -1.17
N TYR A 79 -16.87 -4.85 -0.78
CA TYR A 79 -18.27 -4.73 -0.43
C TYR A 79 -19.19 -5.07 -1.61
N ALA A 80 -18.92 -4.51 -2.79
CA ALA A 80 -19.69 -4.76 -4.01
C ALA A 80 -19.71 -6.25 -4.39
N LEU A 81 -18.59 -6.95 -4.24
CA LEU A 81 -18.52 -8.40 -4.49
C LEU A 81 -19.33 -9.23 -3.48
N ARG A 82 -19.49 -8.75 -2.25
CA ARG A 82 -20.29 -9.42 -1.20
C ARG A 82 -21.76 -9.05 -1.25
N ARG A 83 -22.08 -7.82 -1.65
CA ARG A 83 -23.42 -7.27 -1.77
C ARG A 83 -23.54 -6.53 -3.11
N PRO A 84 -23.83 -7.27 -4.20
CA PRO A 84 -23.96 -6.69 -5.53
C PRO A 84 -24.98 -5.56 -5.52
N SER A 85 -24.64 -4.43 -6.13
CA SER A 85 -25.55 -3.29 -6.23
C SER A 85 -25.44 -2.65 -7.60
N ARG A 86 -26.56 -2.13 -8.13
CA ARG A 86 -26.54 -1.44 -9.43
C ARG A 86 -25.62 -0.20 -9.45
N LEU A 87 -25.32 0.36 -8.28
CA LEU A 87 -24.47 1.55 -8.13
C LEU A 87 -22.97 1.22 -8.06
N LEU A 88 -22.61 0.02 -7.60
CA LEU A 88 -21.20 -0.37 -7.34
C LEU A 88 -20.71 -1.51 -8.24
N GLY A 89 -21.55 -2.03 -9.12
CA GLY A 89 -21.31 -3.22 -9.91
C GLY A 89 -22.17 -4.40 -9.44
N GLY A 90 -22.76 -5.10 -10.40
CA GLY A 90 -23.86 -6.05 -10.20
C GLY A 90 -23.70 -7.39 -10.91
N GLY A 91 -22.49 -7.78 -11.28
CA GLY A 91 -22.15 -9.06 -11.89
C GLY A 91 -22.16 -9.09 -13.43
N GLY A 92 -22.22 -7.92 -14.09
CA GLY A 92 -22.21 -7.80 -15.56
C GLY A 92 -20.83 -7.46 -16.15
N GLN A 93 -20.75 -7.29 -17.47
CA GLN A 93 -19.52 -6.88 -18.18
C GLN A 93 -18.87 -5.60 -17.60
N ASN A 94 -19.69 -4.66 -17.11
CA ASN A 94 -19.20 -3.44 -16.46
C ASN A 94 -18.38 -3.70 -15.18
N ASP A 95 -18.62 -4.82 -14.49
CA ASP A 95 -17.84 -5.19 -13.31
C ASP A 95 -16.42 -5.62 -13.66
N ILE A 96 -16.20 -6.14 -14.87
CA ILE A 96 -14.87 -6.50 -15.37
C ILE A 96 -14.05 -5.22 -15.55
N ALA A 97 -14.61 -4.19 -16.20
CA ALA A 97 -13.93 -2.91 -16.38
C ALA A 97 -13.63 -2.22 -15.04
N LEU A 98 -14.58 -2.24 -14.09
CA LEU A 98 -14.37 -1.71 -12.75
C LEU A 98 -13.30 -2.48 -11.97
N ASP A 99 -13.28 -3.81 -12.07
CA ASP A 99 -12.26 -4.64 -11.41
C ASP A 99 -10.87 -4.44 -12.02
N VAL A 100 -10.77 -4.42 -13.35
CA VAL A 100 -9.49 -4.16 -14.03
C VAL A 100 -8.96 -2.79 -13.63
N THR A 101 -9.81 -1.76 -13.63
CA THR A 101 -9.41 -0.41 -13.24
C THR A 101 -8.97 -0.35 -11.78
N ALA A 102 -9.75 -0.93 -10.87
CA ALA A 102 -9.42 -0.91 -9.45
C ALA A 102 -8.12 -1.66 -9.16
N LEU A 103 -7.94 -2.86 -9.72
CA LEU A 103 -6.72 -3.65 -9.57
C LEU A 103 -5.52 -2.96 -10.21
N ALA A 104 -5.67 -2.30 -11.36
CA ALA A 104 -4.59 -1.52 -11.96
C ALA A 104 -4.19 -0.34 -11.06
N VAL A 105 -5.15 0.40 -10.50
CA VAL A 105 -4.88 1.52 -9.59
C VAL A 105 -4.17 1.04 -8.31
N LEU A 106 -4.67 -0.03 -7.69
CA LEU A 106 -4.05 -0.62 -6.49
C LEU A 106 -2.63 -1.15 -6.81
N GLY A 107 -2.48 -1.85 -7.93
CA GLY A 107 -1.19 -2.35 -8.39
C GLY A 107 -0.18 -1.24 -8.67
N VAL A 108 -0.59 -0.15 -9.33
CA VAL A 108 0.27 1.03 -9.57
C VAL A 108 0.63 1.72 -8.25
N ALA A 109 -0.33 1.85 -7.32
CA ALA A 109 -0.05 2.47 -6.03
C ALA A 109 1.04 1.69 -5.28
N ASN A 110 0.87 0.37 -5.12
CA ASN A 110 1.86 -0.49 -4.48
C ASN A 110 3.20 -0.49 -5.25
N PHE A 111 3.18 -0.59 -6.58
CA PHE A 111 4.38 -0.59 -7.40
C PHE A 111 5.17 0.72 -7.30
N SER A 112 4.48 1.87 -7.21
CA SER A 112 5.13 3.16 -7.06
C SER A 112 5.92 3.26 -5.74
N GLN A 113 5.41 2.67 -4.65
CA GLN A 113 6.13 2.59 -3.38
C GLN A 113 7.35 1.68 -3.47
N VAL A 114 7.24 0.53 -4.15
CA VAL A 114 8.37 -0.37 -4.43
C VAL A 114 9.48 0.37 -5.16
N VAL A 115 9.14 1.09 -6.24
CA VAL A 115 10.13 1.86 -7.02
C VAL A 115 10.80 2.91 -6.14
N LEU A 116 10.04 3.66 -5.33
CA LEU A 116 10.59 4.65 -4.41
C LEU A 116 11.58 4.01 -3.42
N ASN A 117 11.21 2.87 -2.84
CA ASN A 117 12.03 2.16 -1.87
C ASN A 117 13.35 1.67 -2.48
N PHE A 118 13.32 1.14 -3.71
CA PHE A 118 14.53 0.65 -4.38
C PHE A 118 15.42 1.74 -5.00
N THR A 119 14.86 2.90 -5.38
CA THR A 119 15.59 3.95 -6.11
C THR A 119 16.10 5.08 -5.21
N LEU A 120 15.25 5.58 -4.29
CA LEU A 120 15.57 6.75 -3.46
C LEU A 120 15.96 6.34 -2.04
N SER A 121 15.22 5.41 -1.44
CA SER A 121 15.40 5.07 -0.02
C SER A 121 16.55 4.09 0.24
N ARG A 122 16.89 3.25 -0.75
CA ARG A 122 17.97 2.25 -0.64
C ARG A 122 19.30 2.79 -0.11
N ASN A 123 19.63 4.04 -0.45
CA ASN A 123 20.91 4.65 -0.15
C ASN A 123 20.88 5.68 0.97
N ASN A 124 19.73 5.88 1.64
CA ASN A 124 19.63 6.85 2.72
C ASN A 124 19.06 6.20 4.00
N ASP A 125 19.67 6.52 5.14
CA ASP A 125 19.18 6.07 6.45
C ASP A 125 18.11 7.01 7.03
N ARG A 126 17.75 8.07 6.28
CA ARG A 126 16.84 9.12 6.73
C ARG A 126 15.39 8.66 6.64
N TRP A 127 15.08 7.94 5.57
CA TRP A 127 13.73 7.44 5.34
C TRP A 127 13.46 6.12 6.05
N ILE A 128 12.19 6.03 6.39
CA ILE A 128 11.51 5.03 7.21
C ILE A 128 11.42 3.67 6.52
N MET A 129 11.50 3.68 5.18
CA MET A 129 11.12 2.57 4.32
C MET A 129 12.29 2.25 3.39
N GLY A 130 12.52 0.99 3.05
CA GLY A 130 13.23 0.69 1.82
C GLY A 130 14.75 0.58 1.90
N LYS A 131 15.32 -0.09 2.92
CA LYS A 131 16.63 -0.74 2.72
C LYS A 131 16.47 -2.08 1.99
N GLY A 132 15.86 -2.05 0.81
CA GLY A 132 15.59 -3.25 0.01
C GLY A 132 14.37 -4.02 0.53
N LEU A 133 14.58 -5.21 1.10
CA LEU A 133 13.52 -6.18 1.43
C LEU A 133 12.98 -6.00 2.87
N ASP A 134 12.65 -4.77 3.26
CA ASP A 134 11.88 -4.59 4.51
C ASP A 134 10.43 -5.08 4.36
N HIS A 135 9.74 -5.26 5.47
CA HIS A 135 8.38 -5.81 5.49
C HIS A 135 7.38 -4.99 4.66
N ILE A 136 7.49 -3.66 4.64
CA ILE A 136 6.60 -2.79 3.86
C ILE A 136 6.88 -2.98 2.37
N THR A 137 8.15 -2.92 1.96
CA THR A 137 8.54 -3.13 0.57
C THR A 137 8.14 -4.51 0.06
N ILE A 138 8.24 -5.56 0.89
CA ILE A 138 7.78 -6.91 0.54
C ILE A 138 6.26 -6.93 0.34
N LEU A 139 5.50 -6.29 1.22
CA LEU A 139 4.03 -6.24 1.12
C LEU A 139 3.59 -5.45 -0.10
N ASP A 140 4.20 -4.29 -0.37
CA ASP A 140 3.93 -3.50 -1.57
C ASP A 140 4.28 -4.29 -2.83
N LEU A 141 5.42 -5.00 -2.86
CA LEU A 141 5.79 -5.85 -4.00
C LEU A 141 4.80 -6.99 -4.21
N LEU A 142 4.38 -7.66 -3.13
CA LEU A 142 3.39 -8.73 -3.18
C LEU A 142 2.08 -8.21 -3.78
N PHE A 143 1.52 -7.12 -3.26
CA PHE A 143 0.27 -6.58 -3.75
C PHE A 143 0.40 -6.02 -5.17
N ALA A 144 1.50 -5.34 -5.51
CA ALA A 144 1.76 -4.91 -6.88
C ALA A 144 1.72 -6.06 -7.89
N VAL A 145 2.37 -7.19 -7.57
CA VAL A 145 2.39 -8.38 -8.42
C VAL A 145 1.01 -9.02 -8.50
N VAL A 146 0.36 -9.23 -7.36
CA VAL A 146 -0.94 -9.91 -7.29
C VAL A 146 -2.04 -9.08 -7.98
N ASP A 147 -2.06 -7.77 -7.75
CA ASP A 147 -3.04 -6.86 -8.36
C ASP A 147 -2.83 -6.75 -9.86
N GLY A 148 -1.57 -6.56 -10.30
CA GLY A 148 -1.22 -6.50 -11.72
C GLY A 148 -1.55 -7.80 -12.45
N ALA A 149 -1.18 -8.95 -11.87
CA ALA A 149 -1.50 -10.26 -12.45
C ALA A 149 -3.03 -10.48 -12.52
N ALA A 150 -3.77 -10.07 -11.49
CA ALA A 150 -5.23 -10.17 -11.46
C ALA A 150 -5.90 -9.26 -12.50
N ALA A 151 -5.39 -8.04 -12.71
CA ALA A 151 -5.87 -7.15 -13.75
C ALA A 151 -5.63 -7.73 -15.15
N ILE A 152 -4.41 -8.19 -15.43
CA ILE A 152 -4.04 -8.81 -16.72
C ILE A 152 -4.88 -10.07 -16.98
N ALA A 153 -5.03 -10.94 -15.97
CA ALA A 153 -5.82 -12.15 -16.09
C ALA A 153 -7.30 -11.90 -16.43
N ARG A 154 -7.84 -10.71 -16.10
CA ARG A 154 -9.20 -10.30 -16.43
C ARG A 154 -9.34 -9.68 -17.81
N ILE A 155 -8.26 -9.17 -18.38
CA ILE A 155 -8.23 -8.64 -19.75
C ILE A 155 -8.17 -9.80 -20.76
N ILE A 156 -7.45 -10.87 -20.42
CA ILE A 156 -7.18 -11.98 -21.33
C ILE A 156 -8.26 -13.08 -21.27
N ALA A 157 -8.97 -13.22 -20.14
CA ALA A 157 -10.00 -14.25 -19.93
C ALA A 157 -11.38 -13.81 -20.43
#